data_AF-A0A960X228-F1
#
_entry.id   AF-A0A960X228-F1
#
_cell.length_a   1.000
_cell.length_b   1.000
_cell.length_c   1.000
_cell.angle_alpha   90.00
_cell.angle_beta   90.00
_cell.angle_gamma   90.00
#
_symmetry.space_group_name_H-M   'P 1'
#
loop_
_entity.id
_entity.type
_entity.pdbx_description
1 polymer ?
#
loop_
_entity_poly.entity_id
_entity_poly.type
_entity_poly.pdbx_seq_one_letter_code
_entity_poly.pdbx_strand_id
1 'polypeptide(L)'
;LDCLRMLHYHQGSQIPNIRAIRQAVTEATRVYVGLVSEGARMGILDLGGGLAVSYDGLKGATEGSSNYGTKEYCADVIEAITEVTAEAGVPHPDIITESGRAIVAYYSVLVINVLDVNRFEPHRQVSVAKDAPVLVRNLWEMREESRKGPAKISHERLQEIYNDAVYYRDKLRSEFSYGKVTLRERSQGEELYWEMLTWIASKLKEGGHDYSQMDRLATVMTDFYYGNFSVFQSLPDLWAIDQIFPVMPIHKLNQKPTRTAVLSDITCDSDGKIAHFAHSGELHNSLPLHDIDFEKKDAEDYMLGIFLVGAYQETLGDLHNLLGDTNVVSVRIENGKLKYTRELEGDSVAEVLTYVEYDPKDMVNRFRQLAEGAVVSKRIGAVERREIMKAYEDGLRGYTYFES
;
A
#
# COMPACT_ATOMS: atom_id res chain seq x y z
N LEU A 1 27.35 20.64 -40.41
CA LEU A 1 26.35 19.63 -39.95
C LEU A 1 27.02 18.27 -39.65
N ASP A 2 28.25 18.07 -40.09
CA ASP A 2 29.03 16.83 -40.04
C ASP A 2 29.30 16.26 -38.63
N CYS A 3 29.21 17.11 -37.59
CA CYS A 3 29.34 16.72 -36.20
C CYS A 3 28.03 16.19 -35.58
N LEU A 4 26.87 16.46 -36.18
CA LEU A 4 25.58 15.97 -35.71
C LEU A 4 25.42 14.50 -36.10
N ARG A 5 25.35 13.61 -35.12
CA ARG A 5 25.31 12.15 -35.32
C ARG A 5 24.13 11.43 -34.68
N MET A 6 23.45 12.08 -33.74
CA MET A 6 22.40 11.46 -32.94
C MET A 6 21.17 12.36 -32.93
N LEU A 7 20.01 11.76 -33.18
CA LEU A 7 18.72 12.33 -32.83
C LEU A 7 18.22 11.60 -31.57
N HIS A 8 17.82 12.36 -30.57
CA HIS A 8 17.20 11.85 -29.35
C HIS A 8 15.80 12.46 -29.21
N TYR A 9 14.85 11.66 -28.75
CA TYR A 9 13.58 12.15 -28.22
C TYR A 9 13.13 11.31 -27.03
N HIS A 10 12.23 11.85 -26.22
CA HIS A 10 11.65 11.13 -25.09
C HIS A 10 10.15 11.44 -24.98
N GLN A 11 9.32 10.39 -24.98
CA GLN A 11 7.86 10.52 -24.87
C GLN A 11 7.37 10.61 -23.41
N GLY A 12 8.19 10.16 -22.46
CA GLY A 12 7.82 9.98 -21.05
C GLY A 12 8.04 8.54 -20.58
N SER A 13 7.87 8.31 -19.28
CA SER A 13 7.89 6.97 -18.67
C SER A 13 6.52 6.30 -18.80
N GLN A 14 6.49 4.95 -18.77
CA GLN A 14 5.27 4.15 -18.65
C GLN A 14 4.23 4.47 -19.76
N ILE A 15 4.64 4.40 -21.03
CA ILE A 15 3.72 4.64 -22.15
C ILE A 15 2.85 3.39 -22.36
N PRO A 16 1.54 3.43 -22.10
CA PRO A 16 0.73 2.21 -22.00
C PRO A 16 0.21 1.70 -23.35
N ASN A 17 0.29 2.53 -24.40
CA ASN A 17 -0.30 2.25 -25.71
C ASN A 17 0.77 2.17 -26.81
N ILE A 18 0.91 0.99 -27.43
CA ILE A 18 1.87 0.75 -28.50
C ILE A 18 1.69 1.67 -29.71
N ARG A 19 0.45 2.07 -30.03
CA ARG A 19 0.17 2.96 -31.17
C ARG A 19 0.81 4.33 -30.97
N ALA A 20 0.83 4.83 -29.74
CA ALA A 20 1.46 6.11 -29.42
C ALA A 20 2.97 6.05 -29.60
N ILE A 21 3.60 4.92 -29.25
CA ILE A 21 5.02 4.68 -29.48
C ILE A 21 5.32 4.62 -30.98
N ARG A 22 4.55 3.82 -31.74
CA ARG A 22 4.74 3.69 -33.18
C ARG A 22 4.61 5.03 -33.91
N GLN A 23 3.62 5.85 -33.53
CA GLN A 23 3.45 7.20 -34.09
C GLN A 23 4.67 8.09 -33.80
N ALA A 24 5.13 8.13 -32.55
CA ALA A 24 6.27 8.95 -32.15
C ALA A 24 7.57 8.50 -32.84
N VAL A 25 7.84 7.20 -32.91
CA VAL A 25 9.00 6.64 -33.62
C VAL A 25 8.96 6.99 -35.10
N THR A 26 7.78 6.90 -35.74
CA THR A 26 7.61 7.23 -37.15
C THR A 26 7.94 8.71 -37.41
N GLU A 27 7.42 9.61 -36.58
CA GLU A 27 7.70 11.04 -36.68
C GLU A 27 9.18 11.36 -36.44
N ALA A 28 9.78 10.80 -35.38
CA ALA A 28 11.19 10.96 -35.07
C ALA A 28 12.09 10.44 -36.20
N THR A 29 11.73 9.32 -36.82
CA THR A 29 12.47 8.78 -37.97
C THR A 29 12.36 9.69 -39.20
N ARG A 30 11.21 10.33 -39.43
CA ARG A 30 11.08 11.34 -40.50
C ARG A 30 11.95 12.56 -40.24
N VAL A 31 12.02 13.04 -39.00
CA VAL A 31 12.95 14.11 -38.62
C VAL A 31 14.40 13.67 -38.85
N TYR A 32 14.76 12.45 -38.45
CA TYR A 32 16.09 11.87 -38.68
C TYR A 32 16.46 11.86 -40.17
N VAL A 33 15.57 11.38 -41.03
CA VAL A 33 15.76 11.39 -42.50
C VAL A 33 15.87 12.81 -43.06
N GLY A 34 15.07 13.75 -42.54
CA GLY A 34 15.17 15.16 -42.89
C GLY A 34 16.55 15.73 -42.57
N LEU A 35 17.09 15.45 -41.38
CA LEU A 35 18.44 15.86 -40.99
C LEU A 35 19.53 15.27 -41.91
N VAL A 36 19.40 14.00 -42.31
CA VAL A 36 20.30 13.39 -43.30
C VAL A 36 20.22 14.14 -44.63
N SER A 37 19.01 14.49 -45.06
CA SER A 37 18.78 15.20 -46.33
C SER A 37 19.37 16.62 -46.33
N GLU A 38 19.36 17.30 -45.18
CA GLU A 38 20.03 18.60 -44.97
C GLU A 38 21.56 18.48 -44.87
N GLY A 39 22.13 17.27 -44.93
CA GLY A 39 23.58 17.02 -44.92
C GLY A 39 24.18 16.74 -43.54
N ALA A 40 23.35 16.44 -42.52
CA ALA A 40 23.87 15.91 -41.25
C ALA A 40 24.40 14.49 -41.41
N ARG A 41 25.49 14.17 -40.72
CA ARG A 41 26.11 12.84 -40.79
C ARG A 41 25.20 11.75 -40.23
N MET A 42 24.49 12.06 -39.13
CA MET A 42 23.61 11.15 -38.41
C MET A 42 24.27 9.78 -38.13
N GLY A 43 23.48 8.74 -37.84
CA GLY A 43 23.95 7.39 -37.56
C GLY A 43 23.30 6.75 -36.34
N ILE A 44 22.80 7.55 -35.38
CA ILE A 44 22.18 7.05 -34.15
C ILE A 44 20.79 7.67 -34.00
N LEU A 45 19.81 6.82 -33.68
CA LEU A 45 18.47 7.22 -33.28
C LEU A 45 18.19 6.69 -31.88
N ASP A 46 18.10 7.62 -30.93
CA ASP A 46 17.79 7.34 -29.53
C ASP A 46 16.31 7.65 -29.26
N LEU A 47 15.60 6.63 -28.81
CA LEU A 47 14.16 6.66 -28.58
C LEU A 47 13.81 7.06 -27.13
N GLY A 48 14.82 7.24 -26.28
CA GLY A 48 14.64 7.49 -24.86
C GLY A 48 13.96 6.32 -24.14
N GLY A 49 13.36 6.61 -22.99
CA GLY A 49 12.52 5.67 -22.24
C GLY A 49 11.10 5.52 -22.78
N GLY A 50 10.25 4.84 -22.01
CA GLY A 50 8.81 4.72 -22.30
C GLY A 50 8.30 3.29 -22.38
N LEU A 51 9.19 2.30 -22.50
CA LEU A 51 8.83 0.89 -22.38
C LEU A 51 8.19 0.63 -21.01
N ALA A 52 6.91 0.30 -21.03
CA ALA A 52 6.09 0.14 -19.83
C ALA A 52 6.25 -1.24 -19.17
N VAL A 53 5.94 -1.28 -17.88
CA VAL A 53 5.86 -2.51 -17.07
C VAL A 53 4.40 -2.75 -16.72
N SER A 54 3.95 -4.01 -16.80
CA SER A 54 2.61 -4.39 -16.37
C SER A 54 2.62 -4.67 -14.87
N TYR A 55 2.14 -3.72 -14.07
CA TYR A 55 2.07 -3.83 -12.61
C TYR A 55 0.79 -4.54 -12.14
N ASP A 56 -0.31 -4.36 -12.87
CA ASP A 56 -1.59 -5.02 -12.57
C ASP A 56 -1.74 -6.41 -13.22
N GLY A 57 -0.88 -6.75 -14.18
CA GLY A 57 -0.97 -8.00 -14.95
C GLY A 57 -2.14 -8.08 -15.93
N LEU A 58 -2.97 -7.03 -16.05
CA LEU A 58 -4.23 -7.05 -16.81
C LEU A 58 -4.07 -6.81 -18.31
N LYS A 59 -2.85 -6.51 -18.78
CA LYS A 59 -2.53 -6.21 -20.19
C LYS A 59 -3.57 -5.30 -20.84
N GLY A 60 -3.50 -4.01 -20.54
CA GLY A 60 -4.37 -2.98 -21.10
C GLY A 60 -3.63 -1.67 -21.28
N ALA A 61 -4.21 -0.75 -22.06
CA ALA A 61 -3.68 0.61 -22.19
C ALA A 61 -4.12 1.46 -20.98
N THR A 62 -3.80 0.99 -19.78
CA THR A 62 -4.11 1.61 -18.48
C THR A 62 -2.83 2.19 -17.87
N GLU A 63 -2.95 3.06 -16.86
CA GLU A 63 -1.79 3.68 -16.21
C GLU A 63 -0.88 2.64 -15.51
N GLY A 64 -1.49 1.64 -14.87
CA GLY A 64 -0.76 0.53 -14.23
C GLY A 64 -0.24 -0.57 -15.17
N SER A 65 -0.41 -0.43 -16.49
CA SER A 65 -0.13 -1.53 -17.43
C SER A 65 0.29 -1.08 -18.83
N SER A 66 0.40 -2.06 -19.74
CA SER A 66 0.61 -1.83 -21.17
C SER A 66 -0.22 -2.80 -22.01
N ASN A 67 -0.70 -2.32 -23.16
CA ASN A 67 -1.40 -3.17 -24.14
C ASN A 67 -0.45 -3.98 -25.04
N TYR A 68 0.86 -3.95 -24.74
CA TYR A 68 1.92 -4.60 -25.50
C TYR A 68 2.95 -5.22 -24.57
N GLY A 69 3.74 -6.15 -25.13
CA GLY A 69 4.93 -6.70 -24.46
C GLY A 69 6.23 -6.26 -25.13
N THR A 70 7.38 -6.57 -24.50
CA THR A 70 8.70 -6.17 -25.01
C THR A 70 8.96 -6.61 -26.45
N LYS A 71 8.51 -7.81 -26.84
CA LYS A 71 8.69 -8.31 -28.22
C LYS A 71 7.94 -7.47 -29.26
N GLU A 72 6.71 -7.09 -28.94
CA GLU A 72 5.88 -6.24 -29.81
C GLU A 72 6.45 -4.83 -29.88
N TYR A 73 6.86 -4.25 -28.75
CA TYR A 73 7.59 -2.99 -28.72
C TYR A 73 8.80 -2.99 -29.66
N CYS A 74 9.67 -4.00 -29.55
CA CYS A 74 10.83 -4.10 -30.43
C CYS A 74 10.46 -4.25 -31.91
N ALA A 75 9.44 -5.07 -32.21
CA ALA A 75 8.99 -5.29 -33.58
C ALA A 75 8.45 -4.01 -34.21
N ASP A 76 7.52 -3.32 -33.54
CA ASP A 76 6.87 -2.10 -34.03
C ASP A 76 7.86 -0.94 -34.20
N VAL A 77 8.81 -0.79 -33.28
CA VAL A 77 9.89 0.21 -33.38
C VAL A 77 10.75 -0.07 -34.61
N ILE A 78 11.22 -1.31 -34.79
CA ILE A 78 12.09 -1.68 -35.91
C ILE A 78 11.35 -1.53 -37.23
N GLU A 79 10.08 -1.97 -37.29
CA GLU A 79 9.24 -1.86 -38.48
C GLU A 79 9.07 -0.40 -38.90
N ALA A 80 8.65 0.48 -37.98
CA ALA A 80 8.44 1.90 -38.26
C ALA A 80 9.72 2.60 -38.76
N ILE A 81 10.87 2.30 -38.15
CA ILE A 81 12.15 2.88 -38.57
C ILE A 81 12.55 2.36 -39.96
N THR A 82 12.39 1.05 -40.19
CA THR A 82 12.74 0.40 -41.46
C THR A 82 11.90 0.94 -42.61
N GLU A 83 10.58 1.07 -42.44
CA GLU A 83 9.67 1.62 -43.46
C GLU A 83 10.11 3.03 -43.90
N VAL A 84 10.31 3.94 -42.95
CA VAL A 84 10.65 5.34 -43.24
C VAL A 84 12.04 5.48 -43.86
N THR A 85 13.04 4.75 -43.36
CA THR A 85 14.41 4.80 -43.88
C THR A 85 14.54 4.16 -45.26
N ALA A 86 13.84 3.04 -45.52
CA ALA A 86 13.81 2.39 -46.82
C ALA A 86 13.13 3.27 -47.89
N GLU A 87 12.01 3.93 -47.56
CA GLU A 87 11.33 4.88 -48.45
C GLU A 87 12.28 6.02 -48.88
N ALA A 88 13.09 6.53 -47.96
CA ALA A 88 14.01 7.64 -48.20
C ALA A 88 15.38 7.23 -48.77
N GLY A 89 15.68 5.93 -48.87
CA GLY A 89 16.99 5.43 -49.26
C GLY A 89 18.12 5.78 -48.27
N VAL A 90 17.77 6.00 -47.00
CA VAL A 90 18.72 6.33 -45.93
C VAL A 90 19.16 5.05 -45.22
N PRO A 91 20.46 4.86 -44.89
CA PRO A 91 20.91 3.70 -44.12
C PRO A 91 20.23 3.62 -42.75
N HIS A 92 19.95 2.40 -42.28
CA HIS A 92 19.35 2.19 -40.96
C HIS A 92 20.28 2.74 -39.86
N PRO A 93 19.75 3.51 -38.89
CA PRO A 93 20.55 3.98 -37.75
C PRO A 93 20.82 2.86 -36.74
N ASP A 94 21.85 3.05 -35.92
CA ASP A 94 21.97 2.36 -34.63
C ASP A 94 20.85 2.86 -33.71
N ILE A 95 20.14 1.94 -33.05
CA ILE A 95 18.98 2.27 -32.20
C ILE A 95 19.40 2.19 -30.73
N ILE A 96 19.09 3.26 -29.98
CA ILE A 96 19.25 3.31 -28.53
C ILE A 96 17.87 3.43 -27.88
N THR A 97 17.73 2.79 -26.71
CA THR A 97 16.57 2.95 -25.84
C THR A 97 17.04 3.06 -24.39
N GLU A 98 16.43 3.98 -23.65
CA GLU A 98 16.72 4.30 -22.25
C GLU A 98 15.63 3.71 -21.33
N SER A 99 15.29 2.43 -21.54
CA SER A 99 14.19 1.72 -20.86
C SER A 99 14.50 1.36 -19.39
N GLY A 100 14.83 2.36 -18.57
CA GLY A 100 15.24 2.17 -17.17
C GLY A 100 14.23 1.39 -16.33
N ARG A 101 12.98 1.86 -16.25
CA ARG A 101 11.89 1.20 -15.50
C ARG A 101 11.75 -0.28 -15.86
N ALA A 102 11.79 -0.62 -17.14
CA ALA A 102 11.65 -2.00 -17.61
C ALA A 102 12.82 -2.91 -17.19
N ILE A 103 14.02 -2.36 -17.00
CA ILE A 103 15.19 -3.09 -16.53
C ILE A 103 15.15 -3.29 -15.01
N VAL A 104 14.74 -2.25 -14.26
CA VAL A 104 14.91 -2.22 -12.80
C VAL A 104 13.63 -2.45 -11.99
N ALA A 105 12.44 -2.53 -12.59
CA ALA A 105 11.22 -2.77 -11.80
C ALA A 105 11.27 -4.10 -11.03
N TYR A 106 11.78 -5.17 -11.66
CA TYR A 106 11.64 -6.55 -11.18
C TYR A 106 12.71 -7.01 -10.17
N TYR A 107 13.78 -6.25 -9.93
CA TYR A 107 14.93 -6.76 -9.15
C TYR A 107 14.76 -6.63 -7.63
N SER A 108 13.82 -5.80 -7.16
CA SER A 108 13.63 -5.49 -5.74
C SER A 108 12.22 -5.87 -5.27
N VAL A 109 12.13 -6.33 -4.01
CA VAL A 109 10.90 -6.71 -3.31
C VAL A 109 10.98 -6.15 -1.89
N LEU A 110 9.97 -5.38 -1.49
CA LEU A 110 9.83 -4.92 -0.11
C LEU A 110 9.13 -6.02 0.69
N VAL A 111 9.76 -6.46 1.79
CA VAL A 111 9.21 -7.51 2.67
C VAL A 111 8.85 -6.87 4.01
N ILE A 112 7.60 -7.08 4.44
CA ILE A 112 7.05 -6.47 5.65
C ILE A 112 6.37 -7.55 6.51
N ASN A 113 6.42 -7.40 7.83
CA ASN A 113 5.54 -8.14 8.74
C ASN A 113 4.26 -7.34 9.03
N VAL A 114 3.19 -8.05 9.37
CA VAL A 114 1.95 -7.45 9.89
C VAL A 114 2.00 -7.44 11.41
N LEU A 115 1.93 -6.25 12.01
CA LEU A 115 2.03 -6.03 13.45
C LEU A 115 0.72 -6.27 14.17
N ASP A 116 -0.38 -5.83 13.56
CA ASP A 116 -1.70 -5.95 14.15
C ASP A 116 -2.78 -6.01 13.06
N VAL A 117 -3.96 -6.49 13.43
CA VAL A 117 -5.14 -6.50 12.57
C VAL A 117 -6.31 -5.91 13.31
N ASN A 118 -6.86 -4.82 12.78
CA ASN A 118 -8.14 -4.31 13.25
C ASN A 118 -9.28 -5.02 12.50
N ARG A 119 -10.08 -5.74 13.27
CA ARG A 119 -11.26 -6.48 12.81
C ARG A 119 -12.49 -5.97 13.51
N PHE A 120 -13.57 -5.87 12.76
CA PHE A 120 -14.89 -5.67 13.35
C PHE A 120 -15.49 -7.02 13.68
N GLU A 121 -15.35 -7.46 14.93
CA GLU A 121 -16.08 -8.61 15.47
C GLU A 121 -16.88 -8.17 16.69
N PRO A 122 -18.13 -8.62 16.88
CA PRO A 122 -18.91 -8.30 18.07
C PRO A 122 -18.32 -9.05 19.28
N HIS A 123 -17.61 -8.33 20.15
CA HIS A 123 -16.86 -8.94 21.26
C HIS A 123 -17.69 -9.13 22.55
N ARG A 124 -18.88 -8.51 22.67
CA ARG A 124 -19.63 -8.50 23.93
C ARG A 124 -21.13 -8.72 23.74
N GLN A 125 -21.72 -9.56 24.59
CA GLN A 125 -23.17 -9.60 24.76
C GLN A 125 -23.65 -8.28 25.36
N VAL A 126 -24.41 -7.53 24.58
CA VAL A 126 -25.04 -6.29 25.04
C VAL A 126 -26.33 -6.64 25.79
N SER A 127 -26.37 -6.34 27.09
CA SER A 127 -27.61 -6.34 27.86
C SER A 127 -28.19 -4.92 27.87
N VAL A 128 -29.47 -4.80 27.54
CA VAL A 128 -30.21 -3.53 27.52
C VAL A 128 -31.22 -3.53 28.67
N ALA A 129 -31.14 -2.53 29.54
CA ALA A 129 -32.06 -2.37 30.65
C ALA A 129 -33.44 -1.93 30.15
N LYS A 130 -34.49 -2.23 30.93
CA LYS A 130 -35.87 -1.89 30.55
C LYS A 130 -36.13 -0.39 30.47
N ASP A 131 -35.40 0.39 31.25
CA ASP A 131 -35.44 1.86 31.32
C ASP A 131 -34.43 2.53 30.39
N ALA A 132 -33.69 1.77 29.57
CA ALA A 132 -32.77 2.31 28.58
C ALA A 132 -33.51 3.23 27.58
N PRO A 133 -32.79 4.18 26.95
CA PRO A 133 -33.37 5.06 25.94
C PRO A 133 -34.10 4.29 24.86
N VAL A 134 -35.23 4.84 24.39
CA VAL A 134 -36.11 4.19 23.41
C VAL A 134 -35.32 3.71 22.18
N LEU A 135 -34.37 4.51 21.68
CA LEU A 135 -33.56 4.17 20.52
C LEU A 135 -32.68 2.92 20.74
N VAL A 136 -32.11 2.76 21.95
CA VAL A 136 -31.29 1.58 22.29
C VAL A 136 -32.17 0.33 22.40
N ARG A 137 -33.36 0.46 22.99
CA ARG A 137 -34.34 -0.64 23.06
C ARG A 137 -34.84 -1.04 21.67
N ASN A 138 -35.15 -0.08 20.81
CA ASN A 138 -35.59 -0.36 19.43
C ASN A 138 -34.51 -1.11 18.63
N LEU A 139 -33.23 -0.71 18.75
CA LEU A 139 -32.11 -1.45 18.15
C LEU A 139 -32.01 -2.88 18.67
N TRP A 140 -32.19 -3.06 19.98
CA TRP A 140 -32.15 -4.37 20.62
C TRP A 140 -33.33 -5.27 20.19
N GLU A 141 -34.55 -4.74 20.17
CA GLU A 141 -35.76 -5.43 19.71
C GLU A 141 -35.62 -5.84 18.24
N MET A 142 -35.19 -4.91 17.37
CA MET A 142 -34.91 -5.18 15.97
C MET A 142 -33.88 -6.30 15.80
N ARG A 143 -32.80 -6.30 16.59
CA ARG A 143 -31.77 -7.35 16.59
C ARG A 143 -32.36 -8.71 17.00
N GLU A 144 -33.14 -8.75 18.08
CA GLU A 144 -33.79 -9.97 18.55
C GLU A 144 -34.76 -10.54 17.51
N GLU A 145 -35.59 -9.69 16.90
CA GLU A 145 -36.57 -10.09 15.89
C GLU A 145 -35.89 -10.57 14.61
N SER A 146 -34.87 -9.85 14.14
CA SER A 146 -34.12 -10.20 12.93
C SER A 146 -33.46 -11.58 13.03
N ARG A 147 -32.94 -11.92 14.22
CA ARG A 147 -32.27 -13.21 14.47
C ARG A 147 -33.23 -14.37 14.75
N LYS A 148 -34.48 -14.11 15.12
CA LYS A 148 -35.54 -15.14 15.28
C LYS A 148 -36.19 -15.55 13.96
N GLY A 149 -35.95 -14.80 12.89
CA GLY A 149 -36.50 -15.04 11.56
C GLY A 149 -36.04 -16.36 10.90
N PRO A 150 -36.53 -16.65 9.69
CA PRO A 150 -36.13 -17.84 8.94
C PRO A 150 -34.63 -17.87 8.65
N ALA A 151 -34.06 -19.08 8.54
CA ALA A 151 -32.63 -19.25 8.28
C ALA A 151 -32.13 -18.57 6.99
N LYS A 152 -33.02 -18.44 5.99
CA LYS A 152 -32.81 -17.74 4.72
C LYS A 152 -33.69 -16.49 4.69
N ILE A 153 -33.07 -15.33 4.60
CA ILE A 153 -33.72 -14.01 4.57
C ILE A 153 -33.55 -13.44 3.16
N SER A 154 -34.57 -12.78 2.62
CA SER A 154 -34.46 -12.17 1.29
C SER A 154 -33.53 -10.95 1.32
N HIS A 155 -32.97 -10.60 0.17
CA HIS A 155 -32.10 -9.43 0.04
C HIS A 155 -32.83 -8.13 0.44
N GLU A 156 -34.09 -7.98 0.03
CA GLU A 156 -34.94 -6.82 0.35
C GLU A 156 -35.11 -6.68 1.87
N ARG A 157 -35.34 -7.80 2.56
CA ARG A 157 -35.49 -7.79 4.01
C ARG A 157 -34.17 -7.44 4.72
N LEU A 158 -33.03 -7.91 4.20
CA LEU A 158 -31.71 -7.52 4.73
C LEU A 158 -31.45 -6.02 4.53
N GLN A 159 -31.87 -5.45 3.40
CA GLN A 159 -31.78 -4.01 3.13
C GLN A 159 -32.65 -3.19 4.07
N GLU A 160 -33.89 -3.61 4.34
CA GLU A 160 -34.75 -2.96 5.34
C GLU A 160 -34.09 -2.93 6.72
N ILE A 161 -33.59 -4.08 7.18
CA ILE A 161 -32.92 -4.18 8.49
C ILE A 161 -31.65 -3.30 8.53
N TYR A 162 -30.88 -3.26 7.45
CA TYR A 162 -29.73 -2.36 7.32
C TYR A 162 -30.13 -0.89 7.44
N ASN A 163 -31.17 -0.46 6.71
CA ASN A 163 -31.66 0.91 6.72
C ASN A 163 -32.13 1.32 8.12
N ASP A 164 -32.87 0.44 8.81
CA ASP A 164 -33.35 0.67 10.17
C ASP A 164 -32.18 0.76 11.18
N ALA A 165 -31.20 -0.14 11.07
CA ALA A 165 -30.00 -0.11 11.91
C ALA A 165 -29.23 1.22 11.75
N VAL A 166 -29.05 1.67 10.51
CA VAL A 166 -28.41 2.95 10.19
C VAL A 166 -29.21 4.13 10.78
N TYR A 167 -30.53 4.13 10.59
CA TYR A 167 -31.41 5.16 11.11
C TYR A 167 -31.31 5.29 12.63
N TYR A 168 -31.45 4.18 13.36
CA TYR A 168 -31.42 4.22 14.82
C TYR A 168 -30.04 4.62 15.36
N ARG A 169 -28.94 4.15 14.74
CA ARG A 169 -27.58 4.58 15.11
C ARG A 169 -27.40 6.08 14.94
N ASP A 170 -27.82 6.63 13.81
CA ASP A 170 -27.62 8.05 13.49
C ASP A 170 -28.50 8.94 14.39
N LYS A 171 -29.73 8.50 14.70
CA LYS A 171 -30.56 9.15 15.73
C LYS A 171 -29.91 9.11 17.10
N LEU A 172 -29.35 7.97 17.52
CA LEU A 172 -28.68 7.85 18.82
C LEU A 172 -27.45 8.76 18.93
N ARG A 173 -26.64 8.86 17.87
CA ARG A 173 -25.52 9.82 17.80
C ARG A 173 -25.99 11.26 17.90
N SER A 174 -27.10 11.60 17.25
CA SER A 174 -27.69 12.94 17.35
C SER A 174 -28.14 13.26 18.78
N GLU A 175 -28.85 12.34 19.43
CA GLU A 175 -29.29 12.49 20.82
C GLU A 175 -28.10 12.60 21.80
N PHE A 176 -26.99 11.89 21.52
CA PHE A 176 -25.75 12.01 22.30
C PHE A 176 -25.15 13.41 22.15
N SER A 177 -25.08 13.94 20.93
CA SER A 177 -24.59 15.31 20.66
C SER A 177 -25.45 16.38 21.35
N TYR A 178 -26.74 16.11 21.57
CA TYR A 178 -27.63 16.98 22.34
C TYR A 178 -27.62 16.72 23.86
N GLY A 179 -26.77 15.80 24.34
CA GLY A 179 -26.66 15.47 25.77
C GLY A 179 -27.83 14.68 26.34
N LYS A 180 -28.68 14.09 25.51
CA LYS A 180 -29.88 13.35 25.92
C LYS A 180 -29.63 11.87 26.22
N VAL A 181 -28.51 11.33 25.73
CA VAL A 181 -28.03 9.99 26.09
C VAL A 181 -26.58 10.06 26.55
N THR A 182 -26.24 9.16 27.46
CA THR A 182 -24.91 9.01 28.04
C THR A 182 -23.96 8.31 27.07
N LEU A 183 -22.65 8.38 27.36
CA LEU A 183 -21.64 7.62 26.64
C LEU A 183 -21.89 6.10 26.69
N ARG A 184 -22.40 5.60 27.83
CA ARG A 184 -22.71 4.17 28.02
C ARG A 184 -23.84 3.72 27.10
N GLU A 185 -24.90 4.51 27.00
CA GLU A 185 -26.05 4.21 26.12
C GLU A 185 -25.68 4.34 24.65
N ARG A 186 -24.87 5.35 24.29
CA ARG A 186 -24.31 5.46 22.94
C ARG A 186 -23.47 4.21 22.61
N SER A 187 -22.57 3.80 23.49
CA SER A 187 -21.74 2.60 23.29
C SER A 187 -22.60 1.35 23.11
N GLN A 188 -23.65 1.15 23.91
CA GLN A 188 -24.57 0.02 23.73
C GLN A 188 -25.22 0.02 22.34
N GLY A 189 -25.67 1.17 21.86
CA GLY A 189 -26.26 1.26 20.52
C GLY A 189 -25.25 1.06 19.38
N GLU A 190 -24.01 1.52 19.54
CA GLU A 190 -22.93 1.25 18.56
C GLU A 190 -22.60 -0.25 18.51
N GLU A 191 -22.49 -0.91 19.65
CA GLU A 191 -22.26 -2.37 19.71
C GLU A 191 -23.39 -3.16 19.05
N LEU A 192 -24.65 -2.82 19.34
CA LEU A 192 -25.82 -3.45 18.69
C LEU A 192 -25.83 -3.21 17.17
N TYR A 193 -25.50 -1.99 16.76
CA TYR A 193 -25.40 -1.63 15.35
C TYR A 193 -24.33 -2.48 14.63
N TRP A 194 -23.11 -2.57 15.18
CA TRP A 194 -22.03 -3.35 14.58
C TRP A 194 -22.31 -4.85 14.58
N GLU A 195 -22.94 -5.38 15.63
CA GLU A 195 -23.39 -6.77 15.66
C GLU A 195 -24.41 -7.06 14.54
N MET A 196 -25.35 -6.13 14.31
CA MET A 196 -26.31 -6.25 13.22
C MET A 196 -25.65 -6.19 11.85
N LEU A 197 -24.70 -5.27 11.62
CA LEU A 197 -23.97 -5.20 10.35
C LEU A 197 -23.17 -6.47 10.08
N THR A 198 -22.50 -7.02 11.10
CA THR A 198 -21.74 -8.27 10.98
C THR A 198 -22.65 -9.43 10.62
N TRP A 199 -23.83 -9.50 11.24
CA TRP A 199 -24.83 -10.53 10.93
C TRP A 199 -25.45 -10.37 9.52
N ILE A 200 -25.73 -9.13 9.08
CA ILE A 200 -26.19 -8.86 7.72
C ILE A 200 -25.12 -9.28 6.70
N ALA A 201 -23.85 -8.91 6.93
CA ALA A 201 -22.73 -9.29 6.08
C ALA A 201 -22.60 -10.80 5.94
N SER A 202 -22.72 -11.56 7.04
CA SER A 202 -22.67 -13.02 6.98
C SER A 202 -23.82 -13.61 6.15
N LYS A 203 -25.02 -13.04 6.26
CA LYS A 203 -26.21 -13.49 5.51
C LYS A 203 -26.11 -13.16 4.01
N LEU A 204 -25.59 -12.00 3.64
CA LEU A 204 -25.34 -11.63 2.24
C LEU A 204 -24.30 -12.56 1.61
N LYS A 205 -23.22 -12.88 2.34
CA LYS A 205 -22.17 -13.81 1.90
C LYS A 205 -22.72 -15.23 1.66
N GLU A 206 -23.59 -15.74 2.53
CA GLU A 206 -24.29 -17.01 2.35
C GLU A 206 -25.23 -17.01 1.12
N GLY A 207 -25.89 -15.87 0.86
CA GLY A 207 -26.85 -15.72 -0.23
C GLY A 207 -26.25 -15.39 -1.60
N GLY A 208 -24.97 -14.99 -1.65
CA GLY A 208 -24.33 -14.51 -2.88
C GLY A 208 -24.94 -13.20 -3.40
N HIS A 209 -25.45 -12.37 -2.49
CA HIS A 209 -26.12 -11.12 -2.83
C HIS A 209 -25.14 -9.94 -2.87
N ASP A 210 -25.38 -9.00 -3.79
CA ASP A 210 -24.65 -7.73 -3.85
C ASP A 210 -24.97 -6.85 -2.62
N TYR A 211 -24.02 -5.99 -2.24
CA TYR A 211 -24.11 -5.05 -1.12
C TYR A 211 -23.89 -3.60 -1.56
N SER A 212 -23.89 -3.31 -2.87
CA SER A 212 -23.64 -1.98 -3.45
C SER A 212 -24.53 -0.85 -2.90
N GLN A 213 -25.72 -1.17 -2.37
CA GLN A 213 -26.62 -0.20 -1.72
C GLN A 213 -26.42 -0.08 -0.20
N MET A 214 -25.39 -0.72 0.34
CA MET A 214 -25.10 -0.83 1.77
C MET A 214 -23.66 -0.39 2.08
N ASP A 215 -23.33 0.87 1.78
CA ASP A 215 -21.97 1.43 1.86
C ASP A 215 -21.22 1.11 3.17
N ARG A 216 -21.92 1.10 4.31
CA ARG A 216 -21.29 0.85 5.61
C ARG A 216 -20.91 -0.60 5.85
N LEU A 217 -21.43 -1.56 5.07
CA LEU A 217 -21.04 -2.97 5.16
C LEU A 217 -19.65 -3.23 4.62
N ALA A 218 -19.17 -2.44 3.65
CA ALA A 218 -17.80 -2.58 3.14
C ALA A 218 -16.76 -2.47 4.27
N THR A 219 -17.03 -1.60 5.25
CA THR A 219 -16.19 -1.38 6.45
C THR A 219 -16.15 -2.61 7.37
N VAL A 220 -17.23 -3.39 7.45
CA VAL A 220 -17.31 -4.59 8.30
C VAL A 220 -16.76 -5.82 7.58
N MET A 221 -16.84 -5.82 6.24
CA MET A 221 -16.37 -6.94 5.43
C MET A 221 -14.87 -6.86 5.11
N THR A 222 -14.21 -5.76 5.46
CA THR A 222 -12.81 -5.51 5.14
C THR A 222 -12.04 -5.18 6.41
N ASP A 223 -11.07 -6.03 6.74
CA ASP A 223 -10.16 -5.82 7.87
C ASP A 223 -9.04 -4.83 7.50
N PHE A 224 -8.43 -4.21 8.50
CA PHE A 224 -7.21 -3.42 8.33
C PHE A 224 -6.02 -4.19 8.89
N TYR A 225 -5.06 -4.52 8.04
CA TYR A 225 -3.81 -5.17 8.44
C TYR A 225 -2.73 -4.09 8.49
N TYR A 226 -2.14 -3.88 9.66
CA TYR A 226 -1.09 -2.87 9.86
C TYR A 226 0.26 -3.49 9.56
N GLY A 227 0.82 -3.15 8.40
CA GLY A 227 2.15 -3.56 7.98
C GLY A 227 3.23 -2.66 8.56
N ASN A 228 4.34 -3.22 9.02
CA ASN A 228 5.48 -2.49 9.57
C ASN A 228 6.33 -1.83 8.47
N PHE A 229 5.81 -0.78 7.85
CA PHE A 229 6.50 -0.01 6.80
C PHE A 229 5.92 1.41 6.70
N SER A 230 6.45 2.21 5.77
CA SER A 230 5.91 3.53 5.43
C SER A 230 5.67 3.59 3.93
N VAL A 231 4.45 3.94 3.52
CA VAL A 231 4.11 4.17 2.12
C VAL A 231 4.93 5.32 1.57
N PHE A 232 5.11 6.40 2.33
CA PHE A 232 5.85 7.59 1.88
C PHE A 232 7.34 7.32 1.68
N GLN A 233 7.91 6.43 2.50
CA GLN A 233 9.32 6.07 2.41
C GLN A 233 9.58 5.02 1.32
N SER A 234 8.76 3.97 1.25
CA SER A 234 9.05 2.80 0.42
C SER A 234 8.19 2.67 -0.83
N LEU A 235 7.05 3.38 -0.91
CA LEU A 235 6.09 3.32 -2.01
C LEU A 235 5.60 4.73 -2.46
N PRO A 236 6.48 5.71 -2.71
CA PRO A 236 6.07 7.09 -3.00
C PRO A 236 5.17 7.21 -4.25
N ASP A 237 5.44 6.44 -5.32
CA ASP A 237 4.57 6.43 -6.52
C ASP A 237 3.13 5.96 -6.21
N LEU A 238 2.93 5.12 -5.18
CA LEU A 238 1.57 4.69 -4.78
C LEU A 238 0.77 5.89 -4.27
N TRP A 239 1.40 6.73 -3.44
CA TRP A 239 0.76 7.92 -2.88
C TRP A 239 0.64 9.05 -3.91
N ALA A 240 1.67 9.27 -4.72
CA ALA A 240 1.76 10.44 -5.59
C ALA A 240 0.94 10.29 -6.89
N ILE A 241 0.84 9.07 -7.44
CA ILE A 241 0.25 8.83 -8.77
C ILE A 241 -0.62 7.56 -8.82
N ASP A 242 -1.13 7.09 -7.68
CA ASP A 242 -1.99 5.91 -7.57
C ASP A 242 -1.38 4.63 -8.20
N GLN A 243 -0.05 4.52 -8.19
CA GLN A 243 0.65 3.37 -8.75
C GLN A 243 0.28 2.09 -8.02
N ILE A 244 -0.06 1.05 -8.78
CA ILE A 244 -0.39 -0.27 -8.26
C ILE A 244 0.90 -1.08 -8.10
N PHE A 245 1.01 -1.81 -6.99
CA PHE A 245 2.06 -2.79 -6.75
C PHE A 245 1.43 -4.16 -6.45
N PRO A 246 1.93 -5.27 -7.03
CA PRO A 246 1.50 -6.59 -6.62
C PRO A 246 1.88 -6.84 -5.16
N VAL A 247 0.92 -7.28 -4.36
CA VAL A 247 1.13 -7.63 -2.96
C VAL A 247 0.61 -9.05 -2.69
N MET A 248 1.41 -9.87 -2.03
CA MET A 248 0.98 -11.21 -1.61
C MET A 248 1.74 -11.70 -0.37
N PRO A 249 1.17 -12.64 0.40
CA PRO A 249 1.92 -13.38 1.41
C PRO A 249 3.11 -14.11 0.79
N ILE A 250 4.24 -14.18 1.49
CA ILE A 250 5.40 -14.98 1.05
C ILE A 250 5.44 -16.38 1.70
N HIS A 251 4.40 -16.71 2.46
CA HIS A 251 4.21 -18.01 3.11
C HIS A 251 2.72 -18.37 3.12
N LYS A 252 2.41 -19.59 3.61
CA LYS A 252 1.04 -20.15 3.65
C LYS A 252 0.32 -20.21 2.29
N LEU A 253 1.05 -20.14 1.18
CA LEU A 253 0.50 -20.13 -0.19
C LEU A 253 -0.28 -21.39 -0.59
N ASN A 254 -0.14 -22.47 0.17
CA ASN A 254 -0.91 -23.71 0.02
C ASN A 254 -2.23 -23.71 0.82
N GLN A 255 -2.50 -22.65 1.58
CA GLN A 255 -3.71 -22.46 2.37
C GLN A 255 -4.60 -21.43 1.67
N LYS A 256 -5.92 -21.60 1.76
CA LYS A 256 -6.85 -20.65 1.17
C LYS A 256 -7.01 -19.45 2.13
N PRO A 257 -6.85 -18.19 1.66
CA PRO A 257 -7.13 -17.02 2.49
C PRO A 257 -8.62 -16.98 2.88
N THR A 258 -8.90 -16.50 4.09
CA THR A 258 -10.23 -16.52 4.72
C THR A 258 -10.75 -15.12 5.06
N ARG A 259 -9.88 -14.11 5.04
CA ARG A 259 -10.18 -12.72 5.35
C ARG A 259 -10.00 -11.86 4.10
N THR A 260 -10.72 -10.75 4.08
CA THR A 260 -10.60 -9.69 3.06
C THR A 260 -10.04 -8.47 3.77
N ALA A 261 -8.96 -7.89 3.26
CA ALA A 261 -8.22 -6.86 4.00
C ALA A 261 -7.73 -5.73 3.10
N VAL A 262 -7.53 -4.56 3.70
CA VAL A 262 -6.67 -3.49 3.18
C VAL A 262 -5.40 -3.42 4.03
N LEU A 263 -4.31 -2.95 3.43
CA LEU A 263 -3.05 -2.78 4.14
C LEU A 263 -2.89 -1.33 4.55
N SER A 264 -2.73 -1.08 5.85
CA SER A 264 -2.33 0.21 6.37
C SER A 264 -0.85 0.13 6.75
N ASP A 265 -0.13 1.21 6.57
CA ASP A 265 1.21 1.35 7.12
C ASP A 265 1.14 1.79 8.60
N ILE A 266 2.29 2.07 9.22
CA ILE A 266 2.37 2.49 10.64
C ILE A 266 2.38 4.00 10.84
N THR A 267 2.18 4.79 9.78
CA THR A 267 2.16 6.25 9.88
C THR A 267 0.87 6.73 10.54
N CYS A 268 0.89 7.95 11.06
CA CYS A 268 -0.31 8.59 11.59
C CYS A 268 -1.21 9.18 10.48
N ASP A 269 -0.81 9.09 9.21
CA ASP A 269 -1.53 9.67 8.08
C ASP A 269 -2.51 8.65 7.49
N SER A 270 -3.74 9.08 7.21
CA SER A 270 -4.77 8.23 6.63
C SER A 270 -4.53 7.82 5.18
N ASP A 271 -3.59 8.50 4.51
CA ASP A 271 -3.12 8.18 3.16
C ASP A 271 -2.05 7.08 3.17
N GLY A 272 -1.49 6.73 4.34
CA GLY A 272 -0.57 5.62 4.55
C GLY A 272 -1.24 4.25 4.41
N LYS A 273 -1.81 3.94 3.25
CA LYS A 273 -2.49 2.67 2.99
C LYS A 273 -2.43 2.24 1.53
N ILE A 274 -2.51 0.94 1.31
CA ILE A 274 -2.72 0.31 0.01
C ILE A 274 -4.18 -0.10 -0.07
N ALA A 275 -4.93 0.58 -0.95
CA ALA A 275 -6.36 0.35 -1.13
C ALA A 275 -6.70 -0.38 -2.44
N HIS A 276 -5.82 -0.37 -3.43
CA HIS A 276 -6.05 -1.00 -4.74
C HIS A 276 -5.07 -2.14 -4.97
N PHE A 277 -5.61 -3.30 -5.33
CA PHE A 277 -4.85 -4.54 -5.50
C PHE A 277 -5.19 -5.19 -6.83
N ALA A 278 -4.18 -5.69 -7.52
CA ALA A 278 -4.38 -6.50 -8.72
C ALA A 278 -4.29 -7.98 -8.36
N HIS A 279 -5.40 -8.70 -8.51
CA HIS A 279 -5.43 -10.16 -8.37
C HIS A 279 -6.60 -10.76 -9.16
N SER A 280 -6.58 -12.07 -9.40
CA SER A 280 -7.65 -12.78 -10.12
C SER A 280 -7.99 -12.23 -11.52
N GLY A 281 -7.10 -11.45 -12.14
CA GLY A 281 -7.34 -10.83 -13.44
C GLY A 281 -8.23 -9.58 -13.40
N GLU A 282 -8.40 -8.97 -12.23
CA GLU A 282 -9.14 -7.72 -12.05
C GLU A 282 -8.46 -6.81 -11.01
N LEU A 283 -8.92 -5.56 -10.91
CA LEU A 283 -8.56 -4.64 -9.82
C LEU A 283 -9.61 -4.73 -8.72
N HIS A 284 -9.13 -4.81 -7.48
CA HIS A 284 -9.96 -4.93 -6.29
C HIS A 284 -9.58 -3.88 -5.25
N ASN A 285 -10.55 -3.49 -4.42
CA ASN A 285 -10.32 -2.54 -3.32
C ASN A 285 -9.88 -3.22 -2.00
N SER A 286 -9.43 -4.47 -2.09
CA SER A 286 -9.06 -5.31 -0.96
C SER A 286 -8.26 -6.51 -1.45
N LEU A 287 -7.53 -7.14 -0.54
CA LEU A 287 -6.70 -8.32 -0.78
C LEU A 287 -7.19 -9.49 0.09
N PRO A 288 -7.38 -10.68 -0.50
CA PRO A 288 -7.63 -11.90 0.27
C PRO A 288 -6.38 -12.31 1.05
N LEU A 289 -6.48 -12.36 2.38
CA LEU A 289 -5.39 -12.73 3.29
C LEU A 289 -5.80 -13.85 4.26
N HIS A 290 -4.79 -14.50 4.85
CA HIS A 290 -5.01 -15.48 5.89
C HIS A 290 -5.35 -14.79 7.20
N ASP A 291 -6.18 -15.45 8.00
CA ASP A 291 -6.43 -15.04 9.36
C ASP A 291 -5.15 -15.12 10.22
N ILE A 292 -4.90 -14.10 11.04
CA ILE A 292 -3.74 -14.00 11.93
C ILE A 292 -4.18 -14.17 13.38
N ASP A 293 -3.45 -14.95 14.16
CA ASP A 293 -3.74 -15.18 15.57
C ASP A 293 -2.55 -14.73 16.41
N PHE A 294 -2.65 -13.50 16.93
CA PHE A 294 -1.60 -12.88 17.74
C PHE A 294 -1.53 -13.42 19.18
N GLU A 295 -2.52 -14.19 19.65
CA GLU A 295 -2.51 -14.76 21.01
C GLU A 295 -1.68 -16.04 21.11
N LYS A 296 -1.38 -16.67 19.96
CA LYS A 296 -0.50 -17.84 19.92
C LYS A 296 0.95 -17.42 20.19
N LYS A 297 1.48 -17.87 21.33
CA LYS A 297 2.88 -17.62 21.76
C LYS A 297 3.97 -18.03 20.77
N ASP A 298 3.68 -18.94 19.84
CA ASP A 298 4.60 -19.41 18.79
C ASP A 298 4.11 -19.04 17.37
N ALA A 299 3.26 -18.01 17.23
CA ALA A 299 2.84 -17.55 15.92
C ALA A 299 4.03 -16.99 15.14
N GLU A 300 4.36 -17.60 14.01
CA GLU A 300 5.31 -17.03 13.06
C GLU A 300 4.76 -15.69 12.51
N ASP A 301 5.66 -14.72 12.33
CA ASP A 301 5.34 -13.43 11.74
C ASP A 301 4.61 -13.59 10.41
N TYR A 302 3.50 -12.87 10.25
CA TYR A 302 2.78 -12.86 8.99
C TYR A 302 3.44 -11.87 8.02
N MET A 303 4.14 -12.40 7.02
CA MET A 303 4.99 -11.64 6.11
C MET A 303 4.33 -11.46 4.75
N LEU A 304 4.38 -10.24 4.24
CA LEU A 304 3.93 -9.85 2.91
C LEU A 304 5.11 -9.38 2.07
N GLY A 305 5.07 -9.70 0.77
CA GLY A 305 5.97 -9.15 -0.23
C GLY A 305 5.21 -8.15 -1.09
N ILE A 306 5.82 -6.98 -1.30
CA ILE A 306 5.37 -5.95 -2.23
C ILE A 306 6.38 -5.91 -3.38
N PHE A 307 5.90 -6.26 -4.56
CA PHE A 307 6.74 -6.54 -5.73
C PHE A 307 6.75 -5.35 -6.69
N LEU A 308 7.70 -5.35 -7.61
CA LEU A 308 7.88 -4.32 -8.64
C LEU A 308 8.27 -2.94 -8.09
N VAL A 309 8.91 -2.90 -6.93
CA VAL A 309 9.32 -1.66 -6.25
C VAL A 309 10.71 -1.16 -6.66
N GLY A 310 11.39 -1.82 -7.60
CA GLY A 310 12.79 -1.51 -7.91
C GLY A 310 13.03 -0.26 -8.75
N ALA A 311 11.98 0.33 -9.35
CA ALA A 311 12.10 1.56 -10.14
C ALA A 311 11.55 2.76 -9.36
N TYR A 312 12.32 3.84 -9.29
CA TYR A 312 11.98 5.13 -8.66
C TYR A 312 11.83 5.13 -7.12
N GLN A 313 11.24 4.08 -6.54
CA GLN A 313 10.79 4.07 -5.14
C GLN A 313 11.88 4.42 -4.13
N GLU A 314 13.04 3.77 -4.20
CA GLU A 314 14.15 3.98 -3.26
C GLU A 314 14.67 5.43 -3.26
N THR A 315 14.67 6.10 -4.42
CA THR A 315 15.22 7.46 -4.54
C THR A 315 14.19 8.55 -4.19
N LEU A 316 12.91 8.24 -4.29
CA LEU A 316 11.81 9.20 -4.08
C LEU A 316 11.22 9.15 -2.66
N GLY A 317 11.70 8.24 -1.81
CA GLY A 317 11.23 8.09 -0.44
C GLY A 317 11.38 9.37 0.41
N ASP A 318 10.40 9.62 1.26
CA ASP A 318 10.38 10.69 2.26
C ASP A 318 10.34 10.13 3.70
N LEU A 319 10.99 10.86 4.60
CA LEU A 319 11.06 10.63 6.04
C LEU A 319 9.77 11.04 6.78
N HIS A 320 8.60 10.71 6.21
CA HIS A 320 7.31 11.01 6.84
C HIS A 320 7.22 10.34 8.22
N ASN A 321 6.84 11.09 9.25
CA ASN A 321 6.92 10.69 10.66
C ASN A 321 8.32 10.26 11.14
N LEU A 322 9.38 10.73 10.47
CA LEU A 322 10.77 10.37 10.78
C LEU A 322 11.05 8.86 10.66
N LEU A 323 10.30 8.17 9.80
CA LEU A 323 10.59 6.78 9.41
C LEU A 323 11.65 6.82 8.31
N GLY A 324 12.84 6.30 8.62
CA GLY A 324 14.00 6.38 7.74
C GLY A 324 14.14 5.24 6.75
N ASP A 325 15.31 5.18 6.10
CA ASP A 325 15.62 4.14 5.11
C ASP A 325 15.45 2.74 5.69
N THR A 326 15.01 1.81 4.84
CA THR A 326 14.81 0.41 5.26
C THR A 326 16.09 -0.41 5.14
N ASN A 327 16.19 -1.52 5.89
CA ASN A 327 17.27 -2.49 5.69
C ASN A 327 17.23 -3.07 4.27
N VAL A 328 18.39 -3.10 3.59
CA VAL A 328 18.50 -3.64 2.22
C VAL A 328 19.48 -4.81 2.17
N VAL A 329 19.05 -5.92 1.59
CA VAL A 329 19.88 -7.11 1.40
C VAL A 329 19.91 -7.54 -0.06
N SER A 330 21.10 -7.62 -0.65
CA SER A 330 21.31 -8.11 -2.01
C SER A 330 21.58 -9.61 -2.01
N VAL A 331 20.64 -10.37 -2.59
CA VAL A 331 20.70 -11.83 -2.67
C VAL A 331 21.11 -12.29 -4.07
N ARG A 332 22.06 -13.22 -4.15
CA ARG A 332 22.45 -13.91 -5.37
C ARG A 332 22.28 -15.41 -5.25
N ILE A 333 21.90 -16.06 -6.33
CA ILE A 333 21.85 -17.53 -6.43
C ILE A 333 23.08 -18.00 -7.22
N GLU A 334 23.99 -18.71 -6.57
CA GLU A 334 25.17 -19.31 -7.20
C GLU A 334 25.11 -20.84 -6.99
N ASN A 335 25.06 -21.62 -8.08
CA ASN A 335 24.97 -23.09 -8.03
C ASN A 335 23.80 -23.62 -7.17
N GLY A 336 22.64 -22.95 -7.22
CA GLY A 336 21.46 -23.31 -6.44
C GLY A 336 21.55 -22.96 -4.95
N LYS A 337 22.60 -22.26 -4.50
CA LYS A 337 22.75 -21.77 -3.13
C LYS A 337 22.54 -20.26 -3.07
N LEU A 338 21.86 -19.81 -2.01
CA LEU A 338 21.72 -18.40 -1.68
C LEU A 338 23.05 -17.85 -1.15
N LYS A 339 23.40 -16.64 -1.60
CA LYS A 339 24.55 -15.88 -1.12
C LYS A 339 24.14 -14.44 -0.93
N TYR A 340 24.32 -13.95 0.29
CA TYR A 340 24.15 -12.54 0.63
C TYR A 340 25.42 -11.80 0.23
N THR A 341 25.26 -10.75 -0.57
CA THR A 341 26.39 -10.05 -1.21
C THR A 341 26.57 -8.63 -0.70
N ARG A 342 25.50 -8.01 -0.21
CA ARG A 342 25.50 -6.67 0.36
C ARG A 342 24.37 -6.60 1.38
N GLU A 343 24.66 -6.01 2.52
CA GLU A 343 23.72 -5.73 3.60
C GLU A 343 23.92 -4.25 3.95
N LEU A 344 22.83 -3.49 3.91
CA LEU A 344 22.78 -2.11 4.35
C LEU A 344 21.78 -2.04 5.48
N GLU A 345 22.22 -1.51 6.61
CA GLU A 345 21.34 -1.22 7.73
C GLU A 345 20.50 0.01 7.37
N GLY A 346 19.23 -0.03 7.73
CA GLY A 346 18.33 1.12 7.65
C GLY A 346 18.62 2.12 8.75
N ASP A 347 17.99 3.29 8.67
CA ASP A 347 18.29 4.39 9.59
C ASP A 347 17.85 4.09 11.03
N SER A 348 18.69 4.50 11.97
CA SER A 348 18.33 4.60 13.38
C SER A 348 17.59 5.91 13.70
N VAL A 349 16.88 5.96 14.82
CA VAL A 349 16.23 7.19 15.30
C VAL A 349 17.25 8.33 15.46
N ALA A 350 18.46 8.03 15.93
CA ALA A 350 19.53 9.02 16.06
C ALA A 350 19.96 9.60 14.71
N GLU A 351 20.09 8.78 13.66
CA GLU A 351 20.43 9.24 12.31
C GLU A 351 19.33 10.13 11.75
N VAL A 352 18.06 9.71 11.84
CA VAL A 352 16.96 10.52 11.34
C VAL A 352 16.85 11.87 12.05
N LEU A 353 17.12 11.92 13.36
CA LEU A 353 17.17 13.17 14.12
C LEU A 353 18.26 14.13 13.63
N THR A 354 19.36 13.63 13.04
CA THR A 354 20.38 14.51 12.45
C THR A 354 19.87 15.23 11.20
N TYR A 355 18.99 14.61 10.39
CA TYR A 355 18.39 15.26 9.22
C TYR A 355 17.51 16.47 9.59
N VAL A 356 16.95 16.47 10.80
CA VAL A 356 16.15 17.58 11.35
C VAL A 356 16.94 18.46 12.32
N GLU A 357 18.27 18.49 12.17
CA GLU A 357 19.20 19.41 12.84
C GLU A 357 19.30 19.22 14.37
N TYR A 358 19.00 18.03 14.89
CA TYR A 358 19.31 17.65 16.27
C TYR A 358 20.70 17.03 16.38
N ASP A 359 21.34 17.22 17.53
CA ASP A 359 22.55 16.49 17.92
C ASP A 359 22.18 15.40 18.95
N PRO A 360 22.13 14.11 18.55
CA PRO A 360 21.80 13.02 19.47
C PRO A 360 22.71 12.95 20.70
N LYS A 361 23.98 13.37 20.62
CA LYS A 361 24.89 13.39 21.76
C LYS A 361 24.49 14.45 22.77
N ASP A 362 24.11 15.64 22.30
CA ASP A 362 23.60 16.70 23.17
C ASP A 362 22.26 16.29 23.80
N MET A 363 21.37 15.66 23.03
CA MET A 363 20.09 15.14 23.56
C MET A 363 20.31 14.16 24.71
N VAL A 364 21.22 13.18 24.55
CA VAL A 364 21.59 12.23 25.61
C VAL A 364 22.16 12.95 26.84
N ASN A 365 23.00 13.97 26.66
CA ASN A 365 23.56 14.74 27.77
C ASN A 365 22.50 15.53 28.53
N ARG A 366 21.57 16.19 27.82
CA ARG A 366 20.44 16.91 28.42
C ARG A 366 19.51 15.97 29.18
N PHE A 367 19.20 14.82 28.60
CA PHE A 367 18.35 13.82 29.26
C PHE A 367 19.01 13.25 30.52
N ARG A 368 20.34 13.05 30.49
CA ARG A 368 21.13 12.66 31.67
C ARG A 368 21.03 13.67 32.80
N GLN A 369 21.17 14.97 32.51
CA GLN A 369 21.02 16.03 33.51
C GLN A 369 19.60 16.08 34.09
N LEU A 370 18.58 15.88 33.25
CA LEU A 370 17.18 15.80 33.68
C LEU A 370 16.96 14.63 34.65
N ALA A 371 17.47 13.44 34.31
CA ALA A 371 17.37 12.25 35.15
C ALA A 371 18.13 12.40 36.48
N GLU A 372 19.29 13.04 36.47
CA GLU A 372 20.04 13.38 37.70
C GLU A 372 19.26 14.34 38.60
N GLY A 373 18.68 15.40 38.02
CA GLY A 373 17.80 16.31 38.76
C GLY A 373 16.59 15.60 39.37
N ALA A 374 16.02 14.61 38.66
CA ALA A 374 14.92 13.80 39.16
C ALA A 374 15.33 12.96 40.39
N VAL A 375 16.53 12.36 40.38
CA VAL A 375 17.09 11.65 41.55
C VAL A 375 17.27 12.59 42.73
N VAL A 376 17.86 13.78 42.53
CA VAL A 376 18.05 14.78 43.60
C VAL A 376 16.70 15.21 44.20
N SER A 377 15.68 15.39 43.36
CA SER A 377 14.32 15.72 43.80
C SER A 377 13.52 14.53 44.38
N LYS A 378 14.13 13.33 44.49
CA LYS A 378 13.51 12.09 44.97
C LYS A 378 12.26 11.66 44.18
N ARG A 379 12.17 12.03 42.90
CA ARG A 379 11.10 11.55 41.99
C ARG A 379 11.38 10.15 41.47
N ILE A 380 12.66 9.79 41.35
CA ILE A 380 13.14 8.46 40.96
C ILE A 380 14.36 8.07 41.80
N GLY A 381 14.65 6.77 41.87
CA GLY A 381 15.84 6.19 42.48
C GLY A 381 17.04 6.10 41.52
N ALA A 382 18.20 5.73 42.06
CA ALA A 382 19.43 5.59 41.27
C ALA A 382 19.41 4.40 40.30
N VAL A 383 18.70 3.32 40.65
CA VAL A 383 18.50 2.15 39.78
C VAL A 383 17.57 2.52 38.61
N GLU A 384 16.42 3.14 38.91
CA GLU A 384 15.47 3.64 37.91
C GLU A 384 16.14 4.62 36.94
N ARG A 385 16.98 5.54 37.42
CA ARG A 385 17.77 6.42 36.54
C ARG A 385 18.58 5.64 35.52
N ARG A 386 19.25 4.55 35.93
CA ARG A 386 20.08 3.74 35.02
C ARG A 386 19.22 3.06 33.96
N GLU A 387 18.09 2.50 34.37
CA GLU A 387 17.13 1.83 33.46
C GLU A 387 16.54 2.83 32.46
N ILE A 388 16.10 4.00 32.93
CA ILE A 388 15.57 5.09 32.09
C ILE A 388 16.62 5.58 31.08
N MET A 389 17.86 5.82 31.53
CA MET A 389 18.93 6.24 30.63
C MET A 389 19.25 5.18 29.58
N LYS A 390 19.28 3.91 29.98
CA LYS A 390 19.50 2.80 29.04
C LYS A 390 18.38 2.73 28.01
N ALA A 391 17.11 2.79 28.44
CA ALA A 391 15.96 2.77 27.53
C ALA A 391 15.99 3.94 26.54
N TYR A 392 16.40 5.13 26.98
CA TYR A 392 16.54 6.30 26.10
C TYR A 392 17.66 6.14 25.07
N GLU A 393 18.84 5.65 25.49
CA GLU A 393 19.96 5.40 24.59
C GLU A 393 19.70 4.22 23.64
N ASP A 394 18.95 3.20 24.09
CA ASP A 394 18.50 2.08 23.25
C ASP A 394 17.49 2.57 22.21
N GLY A 395 16.51 3.39 22.60
CA GLY A 395 15.54 3.97 21.68
C GLY A 395 16.16 4.87 20.60
N LEU A 396 17.20 5.63 20.94
CA LEU A 396 17.93 6.43 19.95
C LEU A 396 18.74 5.58 18.96
N ARG A 397 19.28 4.44 19.40
CA ARG A 397 20.04 3.52 18.54
C ARG A 397 19.14 2.55 17.78
N GLY A 398 17.88 2.42 18.19
CA GLY A 398 16.90 1.56 17.57
C GLY A 398 16.60 1.98 16.13
N TYR A 399 16.23 1.00 15.34
CA TYR A 399 15.67 1.18 14.00
C TYR A 399 14.39 2.01 14.08
N THR A 400 14.07 2.80 13.04
CA THR A 400 12.89 3.69 13.10
C THR A 400 11.54 2.96 13.06
N TYR A 401 11.53 1.68 12.69
CA TYR A 401 10.33 0.86 12.60
C TYR A 401 10.08 0.03 13.87
N PHE A 402 8.88 -0.51 14.02
CA PHE A 402 8.50 -1.22 15.25
C PHE A 402 9.14 -2.61 15.34
N GLU A 403 9.36 -3.06 16.57
CA GLU A 403 9.72 -4.44 16.90
C GLU A 403 8.41 -5.26 17.07
N SER A 404 8.41 -6.53 16.62
CA SER A 404 7.27 -7.45 16.73
C SER A 404 7.14 -8.13 18.09
#